data_AF-A0A8J4E5Q5-F1
#
_entry.id   AF-A0A8J4E5Q5-F1
#
_cell.length_a   1.000
_cell.length_b   1.000
_cell.length_c   1.000
_cell.angle_alpha   90.00
_cell.angle_beta   90.00
_cell.angle_gamma   90.00
#
_symmetry.space_group_name_H-M   'P 1'
#
loop_
_entity.id
_entity.type
_entity.pdbx_description
1 polymer ?
#
loop_
_entity_poly.entity_id
_entity_poly.type
_entity_poly.pdbx_seq_one_letter_code
_entity_poly.pdbx_strand_id
1 'polypeptide(L)'
;MWRRALSAAAWAAVIIVLGSSSGRVPAAESGSRPAFGNQEVEKVAARLDALTVAITGGVEELRASERLNYHRVEGGIAACMAAAGRPYRKRPFVSRYDEFTDADLGYGTGRASIIDSVTEMGRRLVLNEIAYTRMERAGLANPAGAGVAPDGVDTLNRCTAQFQHRAYGDIDPPPGAYELANSLDMELGEAVGGDRRTQTAWESYRPCMRARVGEDVQDRSDFLFRPRLPRGEAPIDGRPQSAAWARGLAALEAAFAADTQCRFPAYLAAMRVVAAHLDGWERRHRAELDAIREAWRQRVADVAHLPR
;
A
#
# COMPACT_ATOMS: atom_id res chain seq x y z
N MET A 1 -23.06 -0.71 21.86
CA MET A 1 -22.37 -0.95 23.15
C MET A 1 -21.33 -2.05 22.93
N TRP A 2 -20.07 -1.76 23.28
CA TRP A 2 -18.86 -2.64 23.30
C TRP A 2 -18.10 -2.92 21.99
N ARG A 3 -16.98 -2.18 21.88
CA ARG A 3 -15.64 -2.52 21.33
C ARG A 3 -15.51 -2.92 19.85
N ARG A 4 -14.88 -2.02 19.07
CA ARG A 4 -13.68 -2.28 18.24
C ARG A 4 -13.04 -0.94 17.86
N ALA A 5 -12.30 -0.40 18.83
CA ALA A 5 -11.19 0.50 18.60
C ALA A 5 -9.95 -0.39 18.49
N LEU A 6 -9.47 -0.65 17.27
CA LEU A 6 -8.19 -1.28 16.93
C LEU A 6 -8.06 -1.08 15.41
N SER A 7 -6.97 -0.41 14.99
CA SER A 7 -6.50 -0.14 13.60
C SER A 7 -6.23 1.33 13.23
N ALA A 8 -6.30 2.27 14.20
CA ALA A 8 -5.81 3.64 14.01
C ALA A 8 -4.67 4.04 14.98
N ALA A 9 -4.25 3.13 15.86
CA ALA A 9 -3.36 3.45 16.99
C ALA A 9 -1.89 3.04 16.79
N ALA A 10 -1.49 2.55 15.63
CA ALA A 10 -0.11 2.10 15.38
C ALA A 10 0.81 3.17 14.73
N TRP A 11 0.26 4.34 14.35
CA TRP A 11 1.03 5.42 13.70
C TRP A 11 1.21 6.68 14.58
N ALA A 12 0.77 6.62 15.84
CA ALA A 12 0.77 7.77 16.76
C ALA A 12 1.86 7.70 17.87
N ALA A 13 2.87 6.83 17.73
CA ALA A 13 3.82 6.57 18.81
C ALA A 13 5.27 6.98 18.49
N VAL A 14 5.52 8.13 17.84
CA VAL A 14 6.86 8.78 17.88
C VAL A 14 6.72 10.31 17.84
N ILE A 15 6.14 10.94 18.86
CA ILE A 15 6.29 12.39 19.10
C ILE A 15 6.40 12.68 20.62
N ILE A 16 7.59 13.16 21.00
CA ILE A 16 7.93 14.04 22.15
C ILE A 16 8.00 13.44 23.56
N VAL A 17 9.24 13.27 24.07
CA VAL A 17 9.81 13.85 25.32
C VAL A 17 11.35 13.84 25.10
N LEU A 18 12.15 14.91 25.15
CA LEU A 18 12.39 15.92 26.19
C LEU A 18 13.08 17.15 25.57
N GLY A 19 12.62 18.33 25.98
CA GLY A 19 13.42 19.55 25.92
C GLY A 19 14.42 19.63 27.07
N SER A 20 15.52 20.35 26.79
CA SER A 20 16.41 21.03 27.73
C SER A 20 17.42 20.19 28.54
N SER A 21 18.61 20.01 27.97
CA SER A 21 19.86 20.22 28.73
C SER A 21 20.98 20.67 27.80
N SER A 22 21.42 21.91 28.00
CA SER A 22 22.65 22.48 27.46
C SER A 22 23.85 21.61 27.88
N GLY A 23 24.52 20.98 26.92
CA GLY A 23 25.74 20.21 27.16
C GLY A 23 26.59 20.14 25.91
N ARG A 24 27.63 20.98 25.82
CA ARG A 24 28.69 20.83 24.81
C ARG A 24 29.39 19.49 25.05
N VAL A 25 29.34 18.60 24.05
CA VAL A 25 30.19 17.40 23.98
C VAL A 25 31.23 17.62 22.87
N PRO A 26 32.52 17.31 23.10
CA PRO A 26 33.59 17.64 22.17
C PRO A 26 33.56 16.77 20.92
N ALA A 27 34.10 17.33 19.84
CA ALA A 27 34.33 16.64 18.58
C ALA A 27 35.20 15.39 18.78
N ALA A 28 34.69 14.23 18.38
CA ALA A 28 35.46 13.00 18.26
C ALA A 28 35.62 12.66 16.77
N GLU A 29 36.87 12.77 16.36
CA GLU A 29 37.59 12.24 15.20
C GLU A 29 36.79 11.55 14.08
N SER A 30 36.88 12.21 12.92
CA SER A 30 36.51 11.72 11.59
C SER A 30 37.39 10.54 11.16
N GLY A 31 37.03 9.33 11.58
CA GLY A 31 37.35 8.13 10.82
C GLY A 31 36.48 8.11 9.57
N SER A 32 37.04 8.48 8.41
CA SER A 32 36.38 8.48 7.11
C SER A 32 35.99 7.06 6.69
N ARG A 33 34.83 6.60 7.16
CA ARG A 33 34.09 5.54 6.46
C ARG A 33 33.83 6.01 5.03
N PRO A 34 34.00 5.15 4.01
CA PRO A 34 33.68 5.52 2.64
C PRO A 34 32.25 6.06 2.59
N ALA A 35 32.09 7.21 1.92
CA ALA A 35 30.81 7.89 1.82
C ALA A 35 29.82 6.95 1.14
N PHE A 36 28.78 6.54 1.88
CA PHE A 36 27.71 5.72 1.34
C PHE A 36 27.02 6.50 0.21
N GLY A 37 27.27 6.09 -1.03
CA GLY A 37 26.97 6.84 -2.24
C GLY A 37 25.55 6.62 -2.75
N ASN A 38 25.08 7.49 -3.65
CA ASN A 38 23.72 7.39 -4.23
C ASN A 38 23.44 6.02 -4.87
N GLN A 39 24.46 5.37 -5.46
CA GLN A 39 24.34 4.02 -6.03
C GLN A 39 24.06 2.93 -4.98
N GLU A 40 24.56 3.06 -3.75
CA GLU A 40 24.29 2.08 -2.69
C GLU A 40 22.85 2.23 -2.16
N VAL A 41 22.36 3.47 -2.08
CA VAL A 41 20.96 3.76 -1.75
C VAL A 41 20.01 3.14 -2.78
N GLU A 42 20.30 3.31 -4.07
CA GLU A 42 19.50 2.73 -5.16
C GLU A 42 19.47 1.19 -5.09
N LYS A 43 20.60 0.55 -4.77
CA LYS A 43 20.65 -0.91 -4.60
C LYS A 43 19.82 -1.40 -3.42
N VAL A 44 19.89 -0.69 -2.28
CA VAL A 44 19.11 -1.05 -1.07
C VAL A 44 17.62 -0.84 -1.33
N ALA A 45 17.27 0.25 -1.98
CA ALA A 45 15.91 0.54 -2.43
C ALA A 45 15.36 -0.57 -3.32
N ALA A 46 16.06 -0.91 -4.41
CA ALA A 46 15.63 -1.97 -5.32
C ALA A 46 15.51 -3.34 -4.63
N ARG A 47 16.37 -3.61 -3.65
CA ARG A 47 16.31 -4.84 -2.86
C ARG A 47 15.11 -4.87 -1.91
N LEU A 48 14.78 -3.75 -1.25
CA LEU A 48 13.56 -3.63 -0.46
C LEU A 48 12.31 -3.76 -1.33
N ASP A 49 12.31 -3.20 -2.54
CA ASP A 49 11.20 -3.36 -3.49
C ASP A 49 11.01 -4.82 -3.87
N ALA A 50 12.08 -5.51 -4.27
CA ALA A 50 12.05 -6.92 -4.57
C ALA A 50 11.57 -7.76 -3.37
N LEU A 51 12.01 -7.40 -2.16
CA LEU A 51 11.60 -8.08 -0.93
C LEU A 51 10.12 -7.84 -0.60
N THR A 52 9.64 -6.61 -0.71
CA THR A 52 8.22 -6.30 -0.51
C THR A 52 7.37 -7.02 -1.55
N VAL A 53 7.74 -7.00 -2.83
CA VAL A 53 7.05 -7.78 -3.86
C VAL A 53 7.10 -9.28 -3.57
N ALA A 54 8.23 -9.80 -3.08
CA ALA A 54 8.34 -11.20 -2.69
C ALA A 54 7.34 -11.57 -1.58
N ILE A 55 7.13 -10.70 -0.60
CA ILE A 55 6.21 -10.91 0.52
C ILE A 55 4.76 -10.67 0.10
N THR A 56 4.48 -9.52 -0.51
CA THR A 56 3.11 -9.04 -0.79
C THR A 56 2.55 -9.50 -2.13
N GLY A 57 3.39 -10.10 -2.98
CA GLY A 57 3.03 -10.54 -4.33
C GLY A 57 3.28 -9.47 -5.40
N GLY A 58 3.69 -9.93 -6.59
CA GLY A 58 3.70 -9.15 -7.82
C GLY A 58 2.32 -9.06 -8.48
N VAL A 59 2.17 -8.27 -9.54
CA VAL A 59 0.89 -7.97 -10.20
C VAL A 59 0.16 -9.24 -10.64
N GLU A 60 0.89 -10.19 -11.23
CA GLU A 60 0.29 -11.45 -11.66
C GLU A 60 -0.25 -12.26 -10.47
N GLU A 61 0.52 -12.31 -9.38
CA GLU A 61 0.17 -13.02 -8.15
C GLU A 61 -1.02 -12.36 -7.44
N LEU A 62 -1.07 -11.02 -7.44
CA LEU A 62 -2.17 -10.23 -6.92
C LEU A 62 -3.45 -10.42 -7.74
N ARG A 63 -3.38 -10.33 -9.07
CA ARG A 63 -4.50 -10.62 -9.98
C ARG A 63 -5.00 -12.04 -9.79
N ALA A 64 -4.08 -13.00 -9.65
CA ALA A 64 -4.45 -14.38 -9.41
C ALA A 64 -5.20 -14.55 -8.08
N SER A 65 -4.70 -13.95 -7.00
CA SER A 65 -5.40 -13.97 -5.71
C SER A 65 -6.74 -13.24 -5.74
N GLU A 66 -6.85 -12.12 -6.44
CA GLU A 66 -8.11 -11.38 -6.58
C GLU A 66 -9.15 -12.25 -7.30
N ARG A 67 -8.75 -12.95 -8.36
CA ARG A 67 -9.62 -13.86 -9.09
C ARG A 67 -10.02 -15.07 -8.26
N LEU A 68 -9.10 -15.72 -7.55
CA LEU A 68 -9.42 -16.82 -6.63
C LEU A 68 -10.42 -16.37 -5.56
N ASN A 69 -10.18 -15.19 -4.96
CA ASN A 69 -11.06 -14.64 -3.94
C ASN A 69 -12.46 -14.36 -4.51
N TYR A 70 -12.55 -13.73 -5.68
CA TYR A 70 -13.80 -13.49 -6.37
C TYR A 70 -14.59 -14.79 -6.61
N HIS A 71 -13.94 -15.83 -7.16
CA HIS A 71 -14.62 -17.11 -7.41
C HIS A 71 -15.05 -17.81 -6.11
N ARG A 72 -14.25 -17.71 -5.05
CA ARG A 72 -14.62 -18.25 -3.72
C ARG A 72 -15.83 -17.51 -3.13
N VAL A 73 -15.82 -16.18 -3.13
CA VAL A 73 -16.87 -15.36 -2.52
C VAL A 73 -18.14 -15.37 -3.37
N GLU A 74 -18.08 -14.93 -4.63
CA GLU A 74 -19.26 -14.86 -5.49
C GLU A 74 -19.77 -16.25 -5.88
N GLY A 75 -18.87 -17.24 -6.01
CA GLY A 75 -19.26 -18.64 -6.18
C GLY A 75 -19.96 -19.21 -4.95
N GLY A 76 -19.44 -18.94 -3.76
CA GLY A 76 -20.04 -19.37 -2.50
C GLY A 76 -21.40 -18.71 -2.23
N ILE A 77 -21.54 -17.41 -2.51
CA ILE A 77 -22.83 -16.70 -2.41
C ILE A 77 -23.83 -17.32 -3.39
N ALA A 78 -23.44 -17.53 -4.65
CA ALA A 78 -24.32 -18.12 -5.66
C ALA A 78 -24.79 -19.53 -5.27
N ALA A 79 -23.89 -20.37 -4.74
CA ALA A 79 -24.23 -21.71 -4.27
C ALA A 79 -25.22 -21.66 -3.09
N CYS A 80 -24.98 -20.78 -2.11
CA CYS A 80 -25.88 -20.58 -0.96
C CYS A 80 -27.28 -20.08 -1.39
N MET A 81 -27.33 -19.10 -2.30
CA MET A 81 -28.60 -18.58 -2.82
C MET A 81 -29.38 -19.64 -3.60
N ALA A 82 -28.69 -20.42 -4.44
CA ALA A 82 -29.30 -21.53 -5.17
C ALA A 82 -29.87 -22.60 -4.23
N ALA A 83 -29.14 -22.96 -3.16
CA ALA A 83 -29.62 -23.91 -2.15
C ALA A 83 -30.87 -23.40 -1.40
N ALA A 84 -31.01 -22.08 -1.25
CA ALA A 84 -32.19 -21.43 -0.68
C ALA A 84 -33.32 -21.20 -1.70
N GLY A 85 -33.19 -21.69 -2.94
CA GLY A 85 -34.17 -21.51 -4.00
C GLY A 85 -34.33 -20.05 -4.44
N ARG A 86 -33.29 -19.22 -4.25
CA ARG A 86 -33.30 -17.80 -4.63
C ARG A 86 -32.42 -17.57 -5.85
N PRO A 87 -32.92 -16.88 -6.89
CA PRO A 87 -32.09 -16.49 -8.01
C PRO A 87 -31.02 -15.49 -7.55
N TYR A 88 -29.80 -15.67 -8.03
CA TYR A 88 -28.69 -14.77 -7.78
C TYR A 88 -27.81 -14.67 -9.01
N ARG A 89 -27.57 -13.44 -9.46
CA ARG A 89 -26.60 -13.15 -10.51
C ARG A 89 -25.31 -12.69 -9.85
N LYS A 90 -24.23 -13.45 -10.06
CA LYS A 90 -22.89 -13.04 -9.64
C LYS A 90 -22.58 -11.65 -10.18
N ARG A 91 -21.97 -10.81 -9.37
CA ARG A 91 -21.43 -9.52 -9.82
C ARG A 91 -20.35 -9.78 -10.87
N PRO A 92 -20.15 -8.91 -11.88
CA PRO A 92 -19.08 -9.12 -12.85
C PRO A 92 -17.71 -9.11 -12.14
N PHE A 93 -16.72 -9.82 -12.69
CA PHE A 93 -15.32 -9.68 -12.26
C PHE A 93 -14.71 -8.41 -12.87
N VAL A 94 -14.17 -7.52 -12.04
CA VAL A 94 -13.46 -6.31 -12.43
C VAL A 94 -12.20 -6.23 -11.59
N SER A 95 -11.04 -6.48 -12.20
CA SER A 95 -9.79 -6.54 -11.46
C SER A 95 -9.32 -5.14 -11.08
N ARG A 96 -8.89 -4.97 -9.82
CA ARG A 96 -8.24 -3.75 -9.33
C ARG A 96 -6.92 -3.52 -10.03
N TYR A 97 -6.23 -4.59 -10.38
CA TYR A 97 -4.83 -4.59 -10.79
C TYR A 97 -4.65 -4.58 -12.31
N ASP A 98 -5.70 -4.43 -13.13
CA ASP A 98 -5.61 -4.53 -14.60
C ASP A 98 -4.65 -3.52 -15.25
N GLU A 99 -4.49 -2.34 -14.68
CA GLU A 99 -3.55 -1.31 -15.19
C GLU A 99 -2.23 -1.23 -14.43
N PHE A 100 -2.10 -2.01 -13.36
CA PHE A 100 -0.90 -2.03 -12.56
C PHE A 100 0.16 -2.88 -13.26
N THR A 101 1.41 -2.50 -13.05
CA THR A 101 2.63 -3.25 -13.34
C THR A 101 3.38 -3.51 -12.05
N ASP A 102 4.39 -4.38 -12.07
CA ASP A 102 5.23 -4.60 -10.88
C ASP A 102 5.99 -3.35 -10.45
N ALA A 103 6.22 -2.38 -11.34
CA ALA A 103 6.77 -1.09 -10.94
C ALA A 103 5.82 -0.36 -9.98
N ASP A 104 4.52 -0.42 -10.24
CA ASP A 104 3.47 0.19 -9.39
C ASP A 104 3.27 -0.55 -8.05
N LEU A 105 4.02 -1.63 -7.81
CA LEU A 105 4.02 -2.45 -6.59
C LEU A 105 5.39 -2.42 -5.89
N GLY A 106 5.40 -2.46 -4.56
CA GLY A 106 6.64 -2.49 -3.77
C GLY A 106 6.70 -1.48 -2.63
N TYR A 107 7.79 -1.56 -1.85
CA TYR A 107 8.14 -0.60 -0.79
C TYR A 107 8.22 0.82 -1.35
N GLY A 108 8.71 0.89 -2.59
CA GLY A 108 8.92 2.04 -3.42
C GLY A 108 7.62 2.75 -3.74
N THR A 109 6.58 2.01 -4.08
CA THR A 109 5.35 2.55 -4.67
C THR A 109 4.16 2.47 -3.74
N GLY A 110 4.33 2.12 -2.45
CA GLY A 110 3.27 2.31 -1.46
C GLY A 110 3.66 2.30 0.01
N ARG A 111 2.80 2.97 0.78
CA ARG A 111 2.67 3.12 2.24
C ARG A 111 3.85 3.64 3.08
N ALA A 112 5.10 3.65 2.63
CA ALA A 112 6.18 4.16 3.50
C ALA A 112 7.40 4.84 2.84
N SER A 113 7.67 4.70 1.53
CA SER A 113 8.96 5.16 0.98
C SER A 113 8.88 6.32 -0.02
N ILE A 114 10.03 6.96 -0.24
CA ILE A 114 10.21 8.17 -1.05
C ILE A 114 10.29 7.87 -2.55
N ILE A 115 10.38 6.61 -2.97
CA ILE A 115 10.56 6.23 -4.37
C ILE A 115 9.28 6.50 -5.19
N ASP A 116 8.07 6.34 -4.62
CA ASP A 116 6.79 6.70 -5.24
C ASP A 116 6.79 8.18 -5.66
N SER A 117 7.48 9.00 -4.89
CA SER A 117 7.63 10.43 -5.12
C SER A 117 8.81 10.77 -6.07
N VAL A 118 9.74 9.85 -6.32
CA VAL A 118 10.91 10.03 -7.20
C VAL A 118 10.71 9.44 -8.60
N THR A 119 10.11 8.25 -8.72
CA THR A 119 10.00 7.53 -9.99
C THR A 119 8.60 7.56 -10.59
N GLU A 120 7.55 7.72 -9.77
CA GLU A 120 6.17 7.51 -10.21
C GLU A 120 5.21 8.68 -9.97
N MET A 121 5.64 9.73 -9.25
CA MET A 121 4.87 10.97 -9.02
C MET A 121 3.42 10.73 -8.53
N GLY A 122 3.20 9.69 -7.72
CA GLY A 122 1.87 9.34 -7.22
C GLY A 122 1.00 8.54 -8.20
N ARG A 123 1.61 7.92 -9.24
CA ARG A 123 0.92 7.04 -10.20
C ARG A 123 0.07 5.97 -9.52
N ARG A 124 0.53 5.34 -8.44
CA ARG A 124 -0.30 4.37 -7.72
C ARG A 124 -1.58 4.97 -7.16
N LEU A 125 -1.58 6.22 -6.69
CA LEU A 125 -2.81 6.88 -6.28
C LEU A 125 -3.75 7.08 -7.46
N VAL A 126 -3.22 7.50 -8.61
CA VAL A 126 -3.99 7.65 -9.85
C VAL A 126 -4.63 6.32 -10.24
N LEU A 127 -3.84 5.23 -10.26
CA LEU A 127 -4.32 3.88 -10.58
C LEU A 127 -5.35 3.36 -9.58
N ASN A 128 -5.17 3.65 -8.28
CA ASN A 128 -6.17 3.31 -7.26
C ASN A 128 -7.50 4.04 -7.51
N GLU A 129 -7.46 5.34 -7.81
CA GLU A 129 -8.67 6.12 -8.09
C GLU A 129 -9.35 5.65 -9.39
N ILE A 130 -8.58 5.34 -10.44
CA ILE A 130 -9.08 4.71 -11.67
C ILE A 130 -9.77 3.36 -11.37
N ALA A 131 -9.11 2.49 -10.60
CA ALA A 131 -9.64 1.18 -10.23
C ALA A 131 -10.95 1.32 -9.42
N TYR A 132 -10.99 2.22 -8.44
CA TYR A 132 -12.22 2.49 -7.69
C TYR A 132 -13.35 3.00 -8.59
N THR A 133 -13.08 3.94 -9.49
CA THR A 133 -14.11 4.44 -10.41
C THR A 133 -14.63 3.33 -11.32
N ARG A 134 -13.77 2.43 -11.81
CA ARG A 134 -14.21 1.26 -12.60
C ARG A 134 -15.13 0.34 -11.80
N MET A 135 -14.75 0.04 -10.56
CA MET A 135 -15.55 -0.80 -9.68
C MET A 135 -16.90 -0.16 -9.34
N GLU A 136 -16.93 1.14 -9.07
CA GLU A 136 -18.17 1.90 -8.84
C GLU A 136 -19.09 1.84 -10.06
N ARG A 137 -18.55 2.05 -11.27
CA ARG A 137 -19.31 1.95 -12.54
C ARG A 137 -19.85 0.57 -12.84
N ALA A 138 -19.10 -0.46 -12.47
CA ALA A 138 -19.55 -1.85 -12.56
C ALA A 138 -20.61 -2.21 -11.50
N GLY A 139 -21.03 -1.24 -10.67
CA GLY A 139 -22.08 -1.43 -9.67
C GLY A 139 -21.60 -2.18 -8.43
N LEU A 140 -20.28 -2.28 -8.20
CA LEU A 140 -19.71 -3.13 -7.15
C LEU A 140 -19.75 -2.49 -5.75
N ALA A 141 -19.98 -1.17 -5.69
CA ALA A 141 -20.08 -0.40 -4.44
C ALA A 141 -21.41 -0.59 -3.69
N ASN A 142 -22.44 -1.14 -4.34
CA ASN A 142 -23.76 -1.34 -3.74
C ASN A 142 -24.15 -2.83 -3.72
N PRO A 143 -24.27 -3.48 -2.55
CA PRO A 143 -24.73 -4.87 -2.44
C PRO A 143 -26.12 -5.10 -3.05
N ALA A 144 -26.98 -4.08 -3.06
CA ALA A 144 -28.31 -4.14 -3.68
C ALA A 144 -28.25 -4.24 -5.23
N GLY A 145 -27.09 -3.98 -5.84
CA GLY A 145 -26.85 -4.12 -7.28
C GLY A 145 -26.77 -5.57 -7.78
N ALA A 146 -26.81 -6.57 -6.89
CA ALA A 146 -26.78 -7.99 -7.26
C ALA A 146 -28.05 -8.53 -7.95
N GLY A 147 -29.04 -7.66 -8.21
CA GLY A 147 -30.27 -8.02 -8.93
C GLY A 147 -31.16 -9.02 -8.18
N VAL A 148 -31.09 -9.02 -6.85
CA VAL A 148 -31.94 -9.86 -5.99
C VAL A 148 -33.26 -9.13 -5.72
N ALA A 149 -34.38 -9.86 -5.84
CA ALA A 149 -35.69 -9.33 -5.49
C ALA A 149 -35.76 -8.94 -4.00
N PRO A 150 -36.62 -7.98 -3.60
CA PRO A 150 -36.69 -7.51 -2.21
C PRO A 150 -36.88 -8.62 -1.16
N ASP A 151 -37.64 -9.66 -1.48
CA ASP A 151 -37.90 -10.82 -0.60
C ASP A 151 -36.72 -11.82 -0.51
N GLY A 152 -35.69 -11.63 -1.34
CA GLY A 152 -34.44 -12.38 -1.33
C GLY A 152 -33.31 -11.71 -0.54
N VAL A 153 -33.46 -10.44 -0.13
CA VAL A 153 -32.40 -9.65 0.51
C VAL A 153 -31.91 -10.26 1.82
N ASP A 154 -32.80 -10.75 2.68
CA ASP A 154 -32.41 -11.39 3.94
C ASP A 154 -31.61 -12.69 3.71
N THR A 155 -31.94 -13.41 2.65
CA THR A 155 -31.21 -14.63 2.26
C THR A 155 -29.82 -14.26 1.74
N LEU A 156 -29.73 -13.24 0.89
CA LEU A 156 -28.46 -12.70 0.42
C LEU A 156 -27.59 -12.24 1.60
N ASN A 157 -28.17 -11.52 2.57
CA ASN A 157 -27.44 -11.08 3.77
C ASN A 157 -26.88 -12.25 4.58
N ARG A 158 -27.64 -13.34 4.76
CA ARG A 158 -27.13 -14.56 5.40
C ARG A 158 -26.04 -15.24 4.57
N CYS A 159 -26.25 -15.38 3.26
CA CYS A 159 -25.27 -16.01 2.37
C CYS A 159 -23.97 -15.21 2.24
N THR A 160 -24.04 -13.89 2.35
CA THR A 160 -22.86 -13.01 2.39
C THR A 160 -22.18 -13.00 3.76
N ALA A 161 -22.91 -13.24 4.86
CA ALA A 161 -22.38 -13.16 6.23
C ALA A 161 -21.14 -14.03 6.49
N GLN A 162 -21.08 -15.22 5.88
CA GLN A 162 -19.91 -16.10 5.96
C GLN A 162 -18.65 -15.53 5.27
N PHE A 163 -18.82 -14.49 4.44
CA PHE A 163 -17.76 -13.77 3.73
C PHE A 163 -17.67 -12.29 4.16
N GLN A 164 -18.54 -11.82 5.08
CA GLN A 164 -18.60 -10.42 5.51
C GLN A 164 -17.28 -10.02 6.18
N HIS A 165 -16.85 -8.78 5.91
CA HIS A 165 -15.51 -8.18 6.16
C HIS A 165 -14.55 -8.16 4.97
N ARG A 166 -14.91 -8.71 3.80
CA ARG A 166 -14.08 -8.62 2.59
C ARG A 166 -14.64 -7.61 1.60
N ALA A 167 -13.87 -6.56 1.31
CA ALA A 167 -14.17 -5.68 0.19
C ALA A 167 -14.00 -6.45 -1.13
N TYR A 168 -14.70 -6.01 -2.17
CA TYR A 168 -14.72 -6.71 -3.46
C TYR A 168 -13.31 -6.92 -4.07
N GLY A 169 -12.43 -5.92 -3.96
CA GLY A 169 -11.05 -5.98 -4.44
C GLY A 169 -10.04 -6.45 -3.39
N ASP A 170 -10.49 -7.14 -2.34
CA ASP A 170 -9.56 -7.72 -1.37
C ASP A 170 -8.80 -8.88 -1.99
N ILE A 171 -7.51 -8.91 -1.72
CA ILE A 171 -6.64 -10.05 -1.93
C ILE A 171 -6.50 -10.76 -0.59
N ASP A 172 -6.42 -12.09 -0.62
CA ASP A 172 -5.88 -12.83 0.52
C ASP A 172 -4.42 -13.01 0.25
N PRO A 173 -3.45 -12.42 0.95
CA PRO A 173 -2.06 -12.83 0.84
C PRO A 173 -1.87 -14.27 1.34
N PRO A 174 -0.75 -14.94 1.02
CA PRO A 174 -0.41 -16.22 1.61
C PRO A 174 -0.35 -16.14 3.13
N PRO A 175 -0.63 -17.25 3.84
CA PRO A 175 -0.42 -17.31 5.27
C PRO A 175 1.00 -16.85 5.64
N GLY A 176 1.12 -16.01 6.66
CA GLY A 176 2.40 -15.46 7.11
C GLY A 176 2.88 -14.22 6.36
N ALA A 177 2.29 -13.86 5.20
CA ALA A 177 2.75 -12.70 4.43
C ALA A 177 2.48 -11.36 5.16
N TYR A 178 1.35 -11.22 5.84
CA TYR A 178 1.06 -10.01 6.62
C TYR A 178 1.97 -9.90 7.84
N GLU A 179 2.17 -11.02 8.55
CA GLU A 179 3.04 -11.09 9.72
C GLU A 179 4.49 -10.78 9.33
N LEU A 180 4.95 -11.30 8.20
CA LEU A 180 6.31 -11.06 7.71
C LEU A 180 6.50 -9.63 7.19
N ALA A 181 5.52 -9.08 6.47
CA ALA A 181 5.55 -7.67 6.06
C ALA A 181 5.57 -6.74 7.29
N ASN A 182 4.77 -7.05 8.31
CA ASN A 182 4.76 -6.29 9.55
C ASN A 182 6.08 -6.44 10.33
N SER A 183 6.69 -7.63 10.35
CA SER A 183 8.04 -7.80 10.92
C SER A 183 9.07 -6.93 10.20
N LEU A 184 9.05 -6.92 8.86
CA LEU A 184 9.95 -6.07 8.07
C LEU A 184 9.78 -4.59 8.44
N ASP A 185 8.53 -4.11 8.46
CA ASP A 185 8.21 -2.72 8.77
C ASP A 185 8.57 -2.35 10.23
N MET A 186 8.27 -3.22 11.20
CA MET A 186 8.58 -2.95 12.60
C MET A 186 10.08 -3.01 12.88
N GLU A 187 10.79 -4.08 12.48
CA GLU A 187 12.21 -4.23 12.83
C GLU A 187 13.09 -3.20 12.12
N LEU A 188 12.83 -2.94 10.82
CA LEU A 188 13.55 -1.89 10.11
C LEU A 188 13.09 -0.50 10.55
N GLY A 189 11.79 -0.30 10.79
CA GLY A 189 11.23 0.95 11.27
C GLY A 189 11.74 1.36 12.65
N GLU A 190 11.89 0.41 13.58
CA GLU A 190 12.50 0.64 14.89
C GLU A 190 13.99 0.97 14.77
N ALA A 191 14.73 0.27 13.92
CA ALA A 191 16.14 0.57 13.69
C ALA A 191 16.34 1.98 13.11
N VAL A 192 15.54 2.34 12.10
CA VAL A 192 15.53 3.66 11.46
C VAL A 192 15.08 4.74 12.44
N GLY A 193 13.99 4.48 13.18
CA GLY A 193 13.40 5.39 14.14
C GLY A 193 14.28 5.62 15.37
N GLY A 194 15.11 4.66 15.76
CA GLY A 194 16.12 4.79 16.82
C GLY A 194 17.43 5.45 16.38
N ASP A 195 17.68 5.59 15.08
CA ASP A 195 18.92 6.19 14.58
C ASP A 195 18.88 7.72 14.64
N ARG A 196 19.78 8.30 15.46
CA ARG A 196 19.87 9.75 15.67
C ARG A 196 20.09 10.53 14.38
N ARG A 197 20.86 9.99 13.42
CA ARG A 197 21.14 10.70 12.16
C ARG A 197 19.88 10.81 11.30
N THR A 198 19.09 9.76 11.28
CA THR A 198 17.78 9.75 10.62
C THR A 198 16.82 10.72 11.29
N GLN A 199 16.71 10.69 12.62
CA GLN A 199 15.87 11.64 13.36
C GLN A 199 16.26 13.09 13.07
N THR A 200 17.54 13.44 13.18
CA THR A 200 18.03 14.79 12.88
C THR A 200 17.77 15.20 11.43
N ALA A 201 17.95 14.30 10.47
CA ALA A 201 17.66 14.58 9.06
C ALA A 201 16.14 14.76 8.79
N TRP A 202 15.28 14.19 9.63
CA TRP A 202 13.82 14.33 9.53
C TRP A 202 13.29 15.67 10.07
N GLU A 203 14.00 16.31 11.01
CA GLU A 203 13.57 17.57 11.64
C GLU A 203 13.27 18.71 10.64
N SER A 204 13.95 18.72 9.48
CA SER A 204 13.75 19.73 8.44
C SER A 204 12.53 19.48 7.54
N TYR A 205 11.91 18.29 7.60
CA TYR A 205 10.85 17.90 6.67
C TYR A 205 9.65 18.85 6.73
N ARG A 206 9.07 19.04 7.92
CA ARG A 206 7.87 19.85 8.12
C ARG A 206 8.09 21.33 7.76
N PRO A 207 9.18 22.00 8.18
CA PRO A 207 9.51 23.35 7.70
C PRO A 207 9.65 23.43 6.16
N CYS A 208 10.26 22.42 5.54
CA CYS A 208 10.43 22.38 4.09
C CYS A 208 9.07 22.26 3.36
N MET A 209 8.20 21.35 3.79
CA MET A 209 6.87 21.19 3.20
C MET A 209 6.05 22.46 3.34
N ARG A 210 6.04 23.08 4.53
CA ARG A 210 5.35 24.35 4.74
C ARG A 210 5.84 25.45 3.79
N ALA A 211 7.15 25.52 3.56
CA ALA A 211 7.72 26.52 2.67
C ALA A 211 7.38 26.27 1.19
N ARG A 212 7.24 25.01 0.77
CA ARG A 212 7.03 24.64 -0.65
C ARG A 212 5.59 24.52 -1.08
N VAL A 213 4.75 23.93 -0.24
CA VAL A 213 3.34 23.64 -0.57
C VAL A 213 2.36 24.41 0.33
N GLY A 214 2.85 25.19 1.30
CA GLY A 214 2.00 25.92 2.24
C GLY A 214 1.33 25.02 3.29
N GLU A 215 1.72 23.74 3.36
CA GLU A 215 1.07 22.75 4.19
C GLU A 215 1.89 22.41 5.43
N ASP A 216 1.19 22.27 6.55
CA ASP A 216 1.77 21.79 7.79
C ASP A 216 1.61 20.28 7.93
N VAL A 217 2.46 19.55 7.23
CA VAL A 217 2.41 18.09 7.10
C VAL A 217 3.14 17.45 8.28
N GLN A 218 2.45 16.63 9.10
CA GLN A 218 3.10 15.83 10.15
C GLN A 218 3.63 14.52 9.59
N ASP A 219 2.84 13.86 8.73
CA ASP A 219 3.23 12.63 8.04
C ASP A 219 2.78 12.62 6.58
N ARG A 220 3.21 11.61 5.81
CA ARG A 220 2.83 11.48 4.40
C ARG A 220 1.32 11.45 4.19
N SER A 221 0.61 10.81 5.10
CA SER A 221 -0.81 10.60 4.96
C SER A 221 -1.58 11.93 4.97
N ASP A 222 -1.12 12.93 5.73
CA ASP A 222 -1.77 14.25 5.83
C ASP A 222 -1.99 14.94 4.48
N PHE A 223 -1.05 14.82 3.54
CA PHE A 223 -1.18 15.43 2.20
C PHE A 223 -1.67 14.44 1.13
N LEU A 224 -1.45 13.12 1.29
CA LEU A 224 -1.98 12.11 0.37
C LEU A 224 -3.52 12.14 0.26
N PHE A 225 -4.20 12.73 1.25
CA PHE A 225 -5.66 12.83 1.27
C PHE A 225 -6.21 14.17 0.74
N ARG A 226 -5.38 15.14 0.32
CA ARG A 226 -5.79 16.55 0.22
C ARG A 226 -5.65 17.28 -1.13
N PRO A 227 -5.40 16.57 -2.23
CA PRO A 227 -6.43 16.65 -3.26
C PRO A 227 -6.86 15.27 -3.75
N ARG A 228 -8.14 14.92 -3.55
CA ARG A 228 -8.71 13.77 -4.24
C ARG A 228 -8.86 14.11 -5.71
N LEU A 229 -8.25 13.30 -6.56
CA LEU A 229 -8.63 13.24 -7.96
C LEU A 229 -10.15 13.04 -8.02
N PRO A 230 -10.89 13.84 -8.80
CA PRO A 230 -12.34 13.71 -8.87
C PRO A 230 -12.70 12.35 -9.50
N ARG A 231 -13.03 11.34 -8.67
CA ARG A 231 -13.29 9.96 -9.11
C ARG A 231 -14.22 9.84 -10.31
N GLY A 232 -15.32 10.59 -10.31
CA GLY A 232 -16.30 10.58 -11.41
C GLY A 232 -15.76 11.10 -12.75
N GLU A 233 -14.63 11.79 -12.72
CA GLU A 233 -13.97 12.41 -13.88
C GLU A 233 -12.69 11.69 -14.31
N ALA A 234 -12.41 10.51 -13.74
CA ALA A 234 -11.26 9.68 -14.13
C ALA A 234 -11.29 9.34 -15.64
N PRO A 235 -10.14 9.34 -16.34
CA PRO A 235 -10.02 9.04 -17.77
C PRO A 235 -10.10 7.52 -18.03
N ILE A 236 -11.24 6.92 -17.69
CA ILE A 236 -11.50 5.49 -17.89
C ILE A 236 -12.43 5.28 -19.08
N ASP A 237 -12.31 4.10 -19.69
CA ASP A 237 -13.14 3.63 -20.82
C ASP A 237 -12.98 4.51 -22.08
N GLY A 238 -11.74 4.95 -22.36
CA GLY A 238 -11.41 5.80 -23.52
C GLY A 238 -11.89 7.24 -23.41
N ARG A 239 -12.44 7.67 -22.26
CA ARG A 239 -12.83 9.06 -22.05
C ARG A 239 -11.60 9.94 -21.81
N PRO A 240 -11.54 11.14 -22.41
CA PRO A 240 -10.45 12.06 -22.16
C PRO A 240 -10.48 12.54 -20.70
N GLN A 241 -9.30 12.91 -20.19
CA GLN A 241 -9.20 13.55 -18.89
C GLN A 241 -9.97 14.87 -18.85
N SER A 242 -10.71 15.11 -17.77
CA SER A 242 -11.37 16.40 -17.57
C SER A 242 -10.37 17.47 -17.14
N ALA A 243 -10.77 18.74 -17.25
CA ALA A 243 -9.97 19.85 -16.73
C ALA A 243 -9.80 19.79 -15.19
N ALA A 244 -10.79 19.29 -14.45
CA ALA A 244 -10.67 19.14 -13.00
C ALA A 244 -9.75 17.99 -12.62
N TRP A 245 -9.81 16.87 -13.35
CA TRP A 245 -8.86 15.77 -13.20
C TRP A 245 -7.42 16.22 -13.47
N ALA A 246 -7.20 16.92 -14.59
CA ALA A 246 -5.88 17.44 -14.95
C ALA A 246 -5.32 18.40 -13.87
N ARG A 247 -6.15 19.29 -13.30
CA ARG A 247 -5.74 20.16 -12.19
C ARG A 247 -5.40 19.36 -10.92
N GLY A 248 -6.21 18.35 -10.60
CA GLY A 248 -5.96 17.47 -9.45
C GLY A 248 -4.67 16.69 -9.59
N LEU A 249 -4.39 16.16 -10.79
CA LEU A 249 -3.15 15.45 -11.11
C LEU A 249 -1.94 16.37 -10.99
N ALA A 250 -2.00 17.57 -11.56
CA ALA A 250 -0.90 18.53 -11.44
C ALA A 250 -0.62 18.95 -9.99
N ALA A 251 -1.67 19.11 -9.16
CA ALA A 251 -1.52 19.37 -7.73
C ALA A 251 -0.89 18.19 -6.99
N LEU A 252 -1.28 16.97 -7.33
CA LEU A 252 -0.72 15.74 -6.78
C LEU A 252 0.77 15.61 -7.12
N GLU A 253 1.13 15.76 -8.40
CA GLU A 253 2.52 15.70 -8.88
C GLU A 253 3.39 16.76 -8.19
N ALA A 254 2.89 17.98 -8.03
CA ALA A 254 3.60 19.05 -7.31
C ALA A 254 3.82 18.70 -5.82
N ALA A 255 2.80 18.14 -5.15
CA ALA A 255 2.91 17.73 -3.75
C ALA A 255 3.94 16.59 -3.59
N PHE A 256 3.91 15.58 -4.47
CA PHE A 256 4.89 14.49 -4.46
C PHE A 256 6.31 14.98 -4.77
N ALA A 257 6.47 15.88 -5.72
CA ALA A 257 7.77 16.47 -6.03
C ALA A 257 8.34 17.25 -4.82
N ALA A 258 7.51 18.01 -4.11
CA ALA A 258 7.92 18.68 -2.88
C ALA A 258 8.27 17.69 -1.77
N ASP A 259 7.44 16.66 -1.57
CA ASP A 259 7.64 15.61 -0.57
C ASP A 259 8.99 14.90 -0.75
N THR A 260 9.29 14.47 -1.98
CA THR A 260 10.58 13.89 -2.34
C THR A 260 11.72 14.77 -1.88
N GLN A 261 11.71 16.03 -2.31
CA GLN A 261 12.82 16.94 -2.06
C GLN A 261 12.97 17.22 -0.56
N CYS A 262 11.87 17.38 0.16
CA CYS A 262 11.88 17.66 1.58
C CYS A 262 12.29 16.48 2.46
N ARG A 263 12.02 15.23 2.04
CA ARG A 263 12.41 14.04 2.80
C ARG A 263 13.72 13.39 2.37
N PHE A 264 14.25 13.75 1.21
CA PHE A 264 15.44 13.12 0.65
C PHE A 264 16.61 13.01 1.64
N PRO A 265 16.93 14.02 2.47
CA PRO A 265 17.99 13.86 3.47
C PRO A 265 17.74 12.74 4.47
N ALA A 266 16.52 12.64 5.00
CA ALA A 266 16.13 11.59 5.94
C ALA A 266 16.06 10.22 5.28
N TYR A 267 15.63 10.16 4.01
CA TYR A 267 15.67 8.94 3.21
C TYR A 267 17.08 8.36 3.12
N LEU A 268 18.06 9.18 2.77
CA LEU A 268 19.45 8.75 2.62
C LEU A 268 20.01 8.24 3.95
N ALA A 269 19.65 8.88 5.06
CA ALA A 269 20.01 8.42 6.40
C ALA A 269 19.35 7.07 6.73
N ALA A 270 18.04 6.95 6.50
CA ALA A 270 17.28 5.73 6.74
C ALA A 270 17.79 4.55 5.90
N MET A 271 18.05 4.74 4.60
CA MET A 271 18.54 3.68 3.72
C MET A 271 19.91 3.14 4.12
N ARG A 272 20.75 3.96 4.76
CA ARG A 272 22.02 3.48 5.34
C ARG A 272 21.79 2.56 6.54
N VAL A 273 20.81 2.88 7.37
CA VAL A 273 20.42 2.02 8.50
C VAL A 273 19.82 0.72 7.97
N VAL A 274 18.88 0.81 7.03
CA VAL A 274 18.27 -0.39 6.43
C VAL A 274 19.32 -1.28 5.78
N ALA A 275 20.26 -0.72 5.03
CA ALA A 275 21.35 -1.48 4.41
C ALA A 275 22.13 -2.36 5.41
N ALA A 276 22.37 -1.83 6.62
CA ALA A 276 23.10 -2.56 7.67
C ALA A 276 22.27 -3.67 8.33
N HIS A 277 20.94 -3.58 8.29
CA HIS A 277 20.03 -4.51 8.97
C HIS A 277 19.41 -5.56 8.04
N LEU A 278 19.24 -5.23 6.76
CA LEU A 278 18.48 -6.02 5.80
C LEU A 278 19.02 -7.44 5.62
N ASP A 279 20.34 -7.58 5.53
CA ASP A 279 21.02 -8.88 5.44
C ASP A 279 20.70 -9.82 6.61
N GLY A 280 20.70 -9.27 7.82
CA GLY A 280 20.40 -10.02 9.03
C GLY A 280 18.93 -10.44 9.07
N TRP A 281 18.04 -9.53 8.68
CA TRP A 281 16.61 -9.76 8.61
C TRP A 281 16.26 -10.87 7.58
N GLU A 282 16.77 -10.77 6.35
CA GLU A 282 16.50 -11.75 5.29
C GLU A 282 17.03 -13.15 5.64
N ARG A 283 18.17 -13.25 6.33
CA ARG A 283 18.68 -14.54 6.79
C ARG A 283 17.79 -15.17 7.85
N ARG A 284 17.25 -14.38 8.78
CA ARG A 284 16.36 -14.90 9.84
C ARG A 284 15.04 -15.41 9.27
N HIS A 285 14.50 -14.74 8.25
CA HIS A 285 13.19 -15.03 7.68
C HIS A 285 13.23 -15.77 6.33
N ARG A 286 14.35 -16.40 5.99
CA ARG A 286 14.52 -17.05 4.68
C ARG A 286 13.48 -18.14 4.44
N ALA A 287 13.19 -18.95 5.45
CA ALA A 287 12.23 -20.04 5.33
C ALA A 287 10.80 -19.53 5.11
N GLU A 288 10.41 -18.46 5.80
CA GLU A 288 9.11 -17.80 5.63
C GLU A 288 8.99 -17.15 4.24
N LEU A 289 10.05 -16.50 3.77
CA LEU A 289 10.11 -15.94 2.41
C LEU A 289 9.91 -17.03 1.35
N ASP A 290 10.65 -18.14 1.45
CA ASP A 290 10.55 -19.26 0.51
C ASP A 290 9.13 -19.86 0.52
N ALA A 291 8.54 -20.03 1.70
CA ALA A 291 7.17 -20.54 1.84
C ALA A 291 6.12 -19.59 1.22
N ILE A 292 6.25 -18.28 1.44
CA ILE A 292 5.36 -17.27 0.86
C ILE A 292 5.50 -17.23 -0.65
N ARG A 293 6.72 -17.28 -1.19
CA ARG A 293 6.96 -17.34 -2.65
C ARG A 293 6.35 -18.58 -3.28
N GLU A 294 6.49 -19.73 -2.65
CA GLU A 294 5.86 -20.95 -3.14
C GLU A 294 4.33 -20.85 -3.13
N ALA A 295 3.76 -20.33 -2.05
CA ALA A 295 2.31 -20.14 -1.96
C ALA A 295 1.78 -19.14 -2.99
N TRP A 296 2.54 -18.10 -3.34
CA TRP A 296 2.20 -17.21 -4.46
C TRP A 296 2.21 -17.94 -5.81
N ARG A 297 3.26 -18.74 -6.09
CA ARG A 297 3.30 -19.57 -7.32
C ARG A 297 2.12 -20.51 -7.42
N GLN A 298 1.77 -21.17 -6.31
CA GLN A 298 0.63 -22.09 -6.28
C GLN A 298 -0.68 -21.38 -6.66
N ARG A 299 -0.90 -20.15 -6.20
CA ARG A 299 -2.11 -19.40 -6.52
C ARG A 299 -2.22 -19.01 -7.99
N VAL A 300 -1.09 -18.64 -8.60
CA VAL A 300 -1.04 -18.40 -10.05
C VAL A 300 -1.42 -19.69 -10.80
N ALA A 301 -0.90 -20.83 -10.36
CA ALA A 301 -1.26 -22.13 -10.92
C ALA A 301 -2.75 -22.48 -10.71
N ASP A 302 -3.29 -22.26 -9.51
CA ASP A 302 -4.68 -22.57 -9.16
C ASP A 302 -5.68 -21.79 -10.03
N VAL A 303 -5.35 -20.56 -10.40
CA VAL A 303 -6.20 -19.73 -11.27
C VAL A 303 -6.39 -20.33 -12.65
N ALA A 304 -5.41 -21.08 -13.17
CA ALA A 304 -5.53 -21.74 -14.47
C ALA A 304 -6.67 -22.78 -14.51
N HIS A 305 -7.13 -23.25 -13.35
CA HIS A 305 -8.23 -24.20 -13.22
C HIS A 305 -9.60 -23.54 -12.97
N LEU A 306 -9.65 -22.21 -12.83
CA LEU A 306 -10.92 -21.51 -12.64
C LEU A 306 -11.68 -21.35 -13.97
N PRO A 307 -13.02 -21.32 -13.93
CA PRO A 307 -13.82 -20.95 -15.08
C PRO A 307 -13.39 -19.58 -15.63
N ARG A 308 -13.36 -19.46 -16.97
CA ARG A 308 -12.98 -18.22 -17.66
C ARG A 308 -13.95 -17.08 -17.38
#